data_AF-A0A8T1JKH0-F1
#
_entry.id   AF-A0A8T1JKH0-F1
#
_cell.length_a   1.000
_cell.length_b   1.000
_cell.length_c   1.000
_cell.angle_alpha   90.00
_cell.angle_beta   90.00
_cell.angle_gamma   90.00
#
_symmetry.space_group_name_H-M   'P 1'
#
loop_
_entity.id
_entity.type
_entity.pdbx_description
1 polymer ?
#
loop_
_entity_poly.entity_id
_entity_poly.type
_entity_poly.pdbx_seq_one_letter_code
_entity_poly.pdbx_strand_id
1 'polypeptide(L)'
;MDILEANVEGNTQQHKSGKRQNDHEQEQDKPPKRRRTSVTHLHTTWYSWYAQEPRWLSGAPKHQRSNSKQLVAYMKLFIAEGFVLEPSAGDFRERVLALGKQAEKAVLDFLRKREITSRGSTAVRKRLHDLRVAGALNDLIARHRKLLQARAIQDPDCQDLLEPVAAAL
;
A
#
# COMPACT_ATOMS: atom_id res chain seq x y z
N MET A 1 78.24 -8.88 39.30
CA MET A 1 78.64 -7.75 38.45
C MET A 1 77.46 -6.78 38.45
N ASP A 2 77.74 -5.53 38.86
CA ASP A 2 77.00 -4.26 38.61
C ASP A 2 75.55 -4.18 39.14
N ILE A 3 75.19 -3.38 40.15
CA ILE A 3 75.21 -1.90 40.32
C ILE A 3 74.49 -1.16 39.18
N LEU A 4 73.28 -0.61 39.43
CA LEU A 4 72.97 0.83 39.55
C LEU A 4 71.47 1.14 39.28
N GLU A 5 70.94 2.03 40.11
CA GLU A 5 69.68 2.79 39.99
C GLU A 5 69.61 3.71 38.74
N ALA A 6 68.44 4.37 38.60
CA ALA A 6 68.14 5.66 37.95
C ALA A 6 67.36 5.56 36.64
N ASN A 7 66.46 6.48 36.26
CA ASN A 7 65.64 7.48 36.94
C ASN A 7 64.63 7.97 35.87
N VAL A 8 63.67 8.74 36.35
CA VAL A 8 62.57 9.51 35.77
C VAL A 8 62.81 10.32 34.47
N GLU A 9 61.68 10.68 33.85
CA GLU A 9 61.34 11.90 33.08
C GLU A 9 61.39 11.95 31.54
N GLY A 10 60.25 12.41 31.00
CA GLY A 10 60.00 12.76 29.60
C GLY A 10 58.57 13.26 29.40
N ASN A 11 58.20 14.36 30.09
CA ASN A 11 56.95 15.12 29.95
C ASN A 11 56.88 15.84 28.60
N THR A 12 55.74 15.85 27.90
CA THR A 12 55.23 17.06 27.20
C THR A 12 53.70 17.00 27.02
N GLN A 13 53.06 17.96 27.69
CA GLN A 13 51.66 18.37 27.61
C GLN A 13 51.29 18.91 26.21
N GLN A 14 50.00 18.87 25.83
CA GLN A 14 49.15 20.07 25.71
C GLN A 14 47.81 19.78 25.01
N HIS A 15 46.72 20.03 25.74
CA HIS A 15 45.41 20.39 25.19
C HIS A 15 45.52 21.69 24.38
N LYS A 16 44.82 21.84 23.23
CA LYS A 16 44.04 23.05 22.87
C LYS A 16 42.92 22.74 21.86
N SER A 17 41.76 23.31 22.16
CA SER A 17 40.54 23.42 21.36
C SER A 17 40.73 24.12 20.01
N GLY A 18 39.86 23.81 19.05
CA GLY A 18 39.25 24.85 18.21
C GLY A 18 39.21 24.61 16.69
N LYS A 19 37.97 24.41 16.21
CA LYS A 19 37.36 25.12 15.07
C LYS A 19 37.68 24.64 13.65
N ARG A 20 36.63 24.05 13.05
CA ARG A 20 36.15 24.17 11.66
C ARG A 20 37.21 24.42 10.58
N GLN A 21 37.34 23.45 9.68
CA GLN A 21 37.33 23.73 8.25
C GLN A 21 36.69 22.57 7.49
N ASN A 22 35.70 22.96 6.69
CA ASN A 22 35.05 22.19 5.65
C ASN A 22 36.01 22.16 4.47
N ASP A 23 36.39 20.97 3.98
CA ASP A 23 36.68 20.81 2.56
C ASP A 23 36.32 19.40 2.09
N HIS A 24 35.83 19.37 0.87
CA HIS A 24 35.20 18.25 0.19
C HIS A 24 36.24 17.21 -0.21
N GLU A 25 36.08 15.96 0.22
CA GLU A 25 36.58 14.82 -0.54
C GLU A 25 35.48 13.76 -0.67
N GLN A 26 35.06 13.57 -1.92
CA GLN A 26 34.14 12.55 -2.37
C GLN A 26 34.74 11.17 -2.10
N GLU A 27 34.13 10.39 -1.22
CA GLU A 27 34.35 8.95 -1.20
C GLU A 27 33.03 8.21 -1.07
N GLN A 28 32.90 7.20 -1.92
CA GLN A 28 31.71 6.41 -2.19
C GLN A 28 31.09 5.81 -0.92
N ASP A 29 29.82 6.09 -0.65
CA ASP A 29 28.99 5.18 0.13
C ASP A 29 27.64 4.96 -0.57
N LYS A 30 27.58 3.76 -1.19
CA LYS A 30 26.46 2.82 -1.31
C LYS A 30 25.06 3.44 -1.51
N PRO A 31 24.29 2.97 -2.54
CA PRO A 31 22.92 3.43 -2.71
C PRO A 31 22.15 3.19 -1.41
N PRO A 32 21.43 4.21 -0.88
CA PRO A 32 20.71 4.05 0.37
C PRO A 32 19.77 2.86 0.20
N LYS A 33 19.99 1.82 1.01
CA LYS A 33 19.14 0.63 1.09
C LYS A 33 17.71 1.12 1.12
N ARG A 34 16.98 0.85 0.04
CA ARG A 34 15.58 1.22 -0.12
C ARG A 34 14.73 0.33 0.79
N ARG A 35 14.89 0.51 2.10
CA ARG A 35 13.98 0.00 3.12
C ARG A 35 12.92 1.07 3.34
N ARG A 36 11.92 1.04 2.47
CA ARG A 36 10.64 1.68 2.75
C ARG A 36 9.57 0.61 2.72
N THR A 37 9.56 -0.25 3.74
CA THR A 37 8.38 -1.05 4.08
C THR A 37 7.36 -0.15 4.78
N SER A 38 6.98 0.97 4.13
CA SER A 38 5.74 1.63 4.49
C SER A 38 4.64 0.72 3.99
N VAL A 39 3.91 0.08 4.91
CA VAL A 39 2.68 -0.65 4.59
C VAL A 39 1.81 0.34 3.84
N THR A 40 1.66 0.14 2.53
CA THR A 40 0.74 0.96 1.74
C THR A 40 -0.65 0.55 2.18
N HIS A 41 -1.39 1.47 2.80
CA HIS A 41 -2.77 1.25 3.17
C HIS A 41 -3.62 0.99 1.93
N LEU A 42 -4.63 0.13 2.06
CA LEU A 42 -5.48 -0.24 0.92
C LEU A 42 -6.27 0.97 0.42
N HIS A 43 -6.77 1.81 1.34
CA HIS A 43 -7.46 3.05 1.01
C HIS A 43 -6.56 4.04 0.27
N THR A 44 -5.24 4.00 0.45
CA THR A 44 -4.32 4.82 -0.36
C THR A 44 -4.33 4.34 -1.82
N THR A 45 -4.35 3.03 -2.04
CA THR A 45 -4.46 2.46 -3.40
C THR A 45 -5.80 2.82 -4.05
N TRP A 46 -6.90 2.73 -3.28
CA TRP A 46 -8.24 3.17 -3.70
C TRP A 46 -8.29 4.67 -4.02
N TYR A 47 -7.83 5.51 -3.10
CA TYR A 47 -7.85 6.96 -3.28
C TYR A 47 -7.01 7.37 -4.50
N SER A 48 -5.82 6.80 -4.66
CA SER A 48 -5.01 7.11 -5.83
C SER A 48 -5.59 6.52 -7.12
N TRP A 49 -6.48 5.52 -7.08
CA TRP A 49 -7.19 5.00 -8.27
C TRP A 49 -8.27 5.95 -8.76
N TYR A 50 -9.00 6.59 -7.84
CA TYR A 50 -10.12 7.47 -8.17
C TYR A 50 -9.77 8.96 -8.24
N ALA A 51 -8.91 9.46 -7.35
CA ALA A 51 -8.76 10.90 -7.10
C ALA A 51 -7.45 11.55 -7.58
N GLN A 52 -6.39 10.77 -7.81
CA GLN A 52 -5.07 11.32 -8.20
C GLN A 52 -4.79 11.20 -9.70
N GLU A 53 -5.15 10.08 -10.28
CA GLU A 53 -5.08 9.84 -11.71
C GLU A 53 -6.33 9.04 -12.02
N PRO A 54 -7.25 9.52 -12.87
CA PRO A 54 -8.25 8.63 -13.45
C PRO A 54 -7.47 7.67 -14.36
N ARG A 55 -6.88 6.61 -13.79
CA ARG A 55 -5.94 5.71 -14.51
C ARG A 55 -6.63 4.83 -15.54
N TRP A 56 -7.97 4.89 -15.61
CA TRP A 56 -8.75 4.44 -16.75
C TRP A 56 -8.56 5.32 -18.00
N LEU A 57 -7.91 6.50 -17.89
CA LEU A 57 -7.64 7.46 -18.97
C LEU A 57 -6.16 7.62 -19.37
N SER A 58 -5.14 7.16 -18.61
CA SER A 58 -3.73 7.51 -18.93
C SER A 58 -2.64 6.44 -18.74
N GLY A 59 -1.62 6.50 -19.62
CA GLY A 59 -0.53 5.59 -20.07
C GLY A 59 0.39 4.80 -19.10
N ALA A 60 0.06 4.62 -17.82
CA ALA A 60 0.89 3.84 -16.88
C ALA A 60 1.21 2.36 -17.30
N PRO A 61 2.31 1.76 -16.78
CA PRO A 61 2.70 0.38 -17.09
C PRO A 61 1.60 -0.64 -16.79
N LYS A 62 1.28 -1.49 -17.79
CA LYS A 62 0.13 -2.42 -17.79
C LYS A 62 0.03 -3.30 -16.52
N HIS A 63 1.16 -3.76 -15.97
CA HIS A 63 1.19 -4.70 -14.83
C HIS A 63 0.93 -4.04 -13.46
N GLN A 64 1.36 -2.78 -13.25
CA GLN A 64 1.06 -2.07 -12.00
C GLN A 64 -0.41 -1.64 -11.98
N ARG A 65 -0.96 -1.28 -13.14
CA ARG A 65 -2.40 -1.07 -13.31
C ARG A 65 -3.20 -2.31 -12.93
N SER A 66 -2.82 -3.50 -13.42
CA SER A 66 -3.60 -4.71 -13.15
C SER A 66 -3.66 -5.07 -11.67
N ASN A 67 -2.57 -4.93 -10.92
CA ASN A 67 -2.55 -5.22 -9.49
C ASN A 67 -3.40 -4.23 -8.67
N SER A 68 -3.22 -2.93 -8.88
CA SER A 68 -4.01 -1.91 -8.18
C SER A 68 -5.49 -2.03 -8.54
N LYS A 69 -5.79 -2.23 -9.84
CA LYS A 69 -7.15 -2.43 -10.34
C LYS A 69 -7.82 -3.64 -9.69
N GLN A 70 -7.13 -4.79 -9.64
CA GLN A 70 -7.66 -5.99 -9.01
C GLN A 70 -7.92 -5.78 -7.52
N LEU A 71 -7.01 -5.10 -6.81
CA LEU A 71 -7.22 -4.79 -5.40
C LEU A 71 -8.44 -3.88 -5.20
N VAL A 72 -8.57 -2.82 -6.02
CA VAL A 72 -9.73 -1.91 -5.97
C VAL A 72 -11.02 -2.66 -6.27
N ALA A 73 -11.05 -3.52 -7.29
CA ALA A 73 -12.21 -4.37 -7.59
C ALA A 73 -12.59 -5.28 -6.41
N TYR A 74 -11.60 -5.89 -5.73
CA TYR A 74 -11.89 -6.64 -4.51
C TYR A 74 -12.44 -5.74 -3.41
N MET A 75 -11.89 -4.53 -3.20
CA MET A 75 -12.38 -3.60 -2.19
C MET A 75 -13.84 -3.18 -2.44
N LYS A 76 -14.26 -2.99 -3.70
CA LYS A 76 -15.67 -2.68 -4.05
C LYS A 76 -16.65 -3.73 -3.51
N LEU A 77 -16.26 -5.01 -3.48
CA LEU A 77 -17.10 -6.09 -2.97
C LEU A 77 -17.44 -5.94 -1.48
N PHE A 78 -16.59 -5.26 -0.71
CA PHE A 78 -16.76 -5.10 0.73
C PHE A 78 -17.61 -3.88 1.11
N ILE A 79 -18.10 -3.12 0.14
CA ILE A 79 -19.06 -2.05 0.36
C ILE A 79 -20.47 -2.66 0.32
N ALA A 80 -21.10 -2.79 1.49
CA ALA A 80 -22.33 -3.56 1.65
C ALA A 80 -23.57 -2.91 1.01
N GLU A 81 -23.66 -1.58 1.06
CA GLU A 81 -24.85 -0.81 0.66
C GLU A 81 -24.79 -0.27 -0.78
N GLY A 82 -23.73 -0.61 -1.52
CA GLY A 82 -23.40 0.08 -2.77
C GLY A 82 -22.75 1.44 -2.52
N PHE A 83 -22.45 2.15 -3.60
CA PHE A 83 -21.82 3.47 -3.51
C PHE A 83 -22.04 4.25 -4.80
N VAL A 84 -22.12 5.57 -4.67
CA VAL A 84 -22.11 6.49 -5.80
C VAL A 84 -20.78 7.23 -5.77
N LEU A 85 -20.10 7.39 -6.89
CA LEU A 85 -18.88 8.20 -7.01
C LEU A 85 -19.03 9.10 -8.23
N GLU A 86 -19.50 10.32 -8.02
CA GLU A 86 -19.72 11.28 -9.09
C GLU A 86 -18.48 12.19 -9.23
N PRO A 87 -17.70 12.11 -10.33
CA PRO A 87 -16.46 12.89 -10.48
C PRO A 87 -16.68 14.40 -10.53
N SER A 88 -17.87 14.84 -10.93
CA SER A 88 -18.25 16.26 -10.99
C SER A 88 -18.64 16.84 -9.62
N ALA A 89 -18.88 15.99 -8.61
CA ALA A 89 -19.29 16.43 -7.29
C ALA A 89 -18.12 17.09 -6.53
N GLY A 90 -18.39 18.21 -5.85
CA GLY A 90 -17.37 18.94 -5.08
C GLY A 90 -16.79 18.12 -3.91
N ASP A 91 -17.55 17.15 -3.40
CA ASP A 91 -17.15 16.24 -2.31
C ASP A 91 -16.52 14.93 -2.80
N PHE A 92 -16.27 14.78 -4.11
CA PHE A 92 -15.78 13.53 -4.71
C PHE A 92 -14.58 12.94 -3.98
N ARG A 93 -13.55 13.75 -3.71
CA ARG A 93 -12.32 13.28 -3.04
C ARG A 93 -12.57 12.80 -1.61
N GLU A 94 -13.47 13.48 -0.90
CA GLU A 94 -13.84 13.11 0.46
C GLU A 94 -14.62 11.79 0.47
N ARG A 95 -15.59 11.63 -0.44
CA ARG A 95 -16.37 10.41 -0.59
C ARG A 95 -15.50 9.22 -1.01
N VAL A 96 -14.58 9.43 -1.96
CA VAL A 96 -13.57 8.43 -2.34
C VAL A 96 -12.75 7.99 -1.13
N LEU A 97 -12.28 8.93 -0.31
CA LEU A 97 -11.47 8.61 0.86
C LEU A 97 -12.27 7.85 1.94
N ALA A 98 -13.49 8.29 2.23
CA ALA A 98 -14.37 7.67 3.21
C ALA A 98 -14.72 6.23 2.81
N LEU A 99 -15.15 6.02 1.57
CA LEU A 99 -15.45 4.68 1.03
C LEU A 99 -14.22 3.78 1.02
N GLY A 100 -13.06 4.32 0.63
CA GLY A 100 -11.80 3.58 0.64
C GLY A 100 -11.42 3.08 2.04
N LYS A 101 -11.59 3.92 3.07
CA LYS A 101 -11.35 3.55 4.48
C LYS A 101 -12.35 2.51 4.99
N GLN A 102 -13.63 2.68 4.64
CA GLN A 102 -14.68 1.72 4.99
C GLN A 102 -14.40 0.35 4.37
N ALA A 103 -14.07 0.31 3.07
CA ALA A 103 -13.73 -0.90 2.36
C ALA A 103 -12.46 -1.56 2.93
N GLU A 104 -11.41 -0.79 3.23
CA GLU A 104 -10.20 -1.32 3.87
C GLU A 104 -10.52 -1.98 5.22
N LYS A 105 -11.30 -1.31 6.07
CA LYS A 105 -11.71 -1.88 7.35
C LYS A 105 -12.43 -3.21 7.17
N ALA A 106 -13.41 -3.25 6.28
CA ALA A 106 -14.19 -4.46 6.00
C ALA A 106 -13.33 -5.60 5.42
N VAL A 107 -12.39 -5.30 4.51
CA VAL A 107 -11.42 -6.29 3.99
C VAL A 107 -10.56 -6.85 5.13
N LEU A 108 -9.98 -5.99 5.96
CA LEU A 108 -9.07 -6.42 7.02
C LEU A 108 -9.81 -7.19 8.11
N ASP A 109 -11.04 -6.82 8.45
CA ASP A 109 -11.87 -7.56 9.39
C ASP A 109 -12.30 -8.93 8.82
N PHE A 110 -12.58 -9.01 7.51
CA PHE A 110 -12.85 -10.29 6.84
C PHE A 110 -11.64 -11.23 6.84
N LEU A 111 -10.44 -10.69 6.58
CA LEU A 111 -9.20 -11.46 6.66
C LEU A 111 -8.89 -11.91 8.10
N ARG A 112 -9.11 -11.03 9.10
CA ARG A 112 -8.89 -11.36 10.51
C ARG A 112 -9.77 -12.51 10.98
N LYS A 113 -11.04 -12.55 10.56
CA LYS A 113 -11.98 -13.65 10.84
C LYS A 113 -11.52 -15.01 10.29
N ARG A 114 -10.54 -15.00 9.37
CA ARG A 114 -9.91 -16.18 8.77
C ARG A 114 -8.45 -16.35 9.22
N GLU A 115 -8.07 -15.70 10.32
CA GLU A 115 -6.74 -15.74 10.91
C GLU A 115 -5.62 -15.21 10.00
N ILE A 116 -5.97 -14.43 8.97
CA ILE A 116 -5.02 -13.79 8.06
C ILE A 116 -4.70 -12.39 8.58
N THR A 117 -3.45 -12.16 9.01
CA THR A 117 -2.96 -10.88 9.55
C THR A 117 -2.30 -9.97 8.52
N SER A 118 -2.33 -10.35 7.24
CA SER A 118 -1.71 -9.60 6.15
C SER A 118 -2.32 -8.21 5.97
N ARG A 119 -1.49 -7.17 5.88
CA ARG A 119 -1.93 -5.76 5.77
C ARG A 119 -1.46 -5.02 4.51
N GLY A 120 -0.40 -5.49 3.84
CA GLY A 120 0.11 -4.81 2.64
C GLY A 120 -0.74 -5.09 1.41
N SER A 121 -0.95 -4.08 0.55
CA SER A 121 -1.73 -4.17 -0.70
C SER A 121 -1.46 -5.44 -1.52
N THR A 122 -0.19 -5.76 -1.76
CA THR A 122 0.20 -6.94 -2.56
C THR A 122 -0.18 -8.26 -1.88
N ALA A 123 0.05 -8.36 -0.57
CA ALA A 123 -0.26 -9.57 0.20
C ALA A 123 -1.79 -9.76 0.31
N VAL A 124 -2.51 -8.69 0.63
CA VAL A 124 -3.97 -8.69 0.69
C VAL A 124 -4.58 -9.08 -0.65
N ARG A 125 -4.13 -8.51 -1.77
CA ARG A 125 -4.60 -8.89 -3.11
C ARG A 125 -4.40 -10.37 -3.39
N LYS A 126 -3.23 -10.94 -3.07
CA LYS A 126 -2.95 -12.37 -3.23
C LYS A 126 -3.93 -13.22 -2.40
N ARG A 127 -4.12 -12.88 -1.12
CA ARG A 127 -5.05 -13.61 -0.25
C ARG A 127 -6.50 -13.51 -0.73
N LEU A 128 -6.94 -12.35 -1.20
CA LEU A 128 -8.28 -12.17 -1.77
C LEU A 128 -8.46 -12.94 -3.08
N HIS A 129 -7.40 -13.04 -3.89
CA HIS A 129 -7.41 -13.89 -5.08
C HIS A 129 -7.56 -15.37 -4.71
N ASP A 130 -6.78 -15.88 -3.76
CA ASP A 130 -6.88 -17.28 -3.30
C ASP A 130 -8.28 -17.58 -2.75
N LEU A 131 -8.85 -16.64 -1.98
CA LEU A 131 -10.21 -16.74 -1.44
C LEU A 131 -11.28 -16.68 -2.52
N ARG A 132 -11.06 -15.93 -3.61
CA ARG A 132 -11.95 -15.93 -4.77
C ARG A 132 -11.95 -17.29 -5.45
N VAL A 133 -10.77 -17.86 -5.70
CA VAL A 133 -10.64 -19.18 -6.33
C VAL A 133 -11.27 -20.27 -5.46
N ALA A 134 -11.11 -20.18 -4.14
CA ALA A 134 -11.76 -21.07 -3.18
C ALA A 134 -13.28 -20.82 -3.00
N GLY A 135 -13.87 -19.87 -3.71
CA GLY A 135 -15.30 -19.54 -3.63
C GLY A 135 -15.72 -18.75 -2.38
N ALA A 136 -14.79 -18.41 -1.47
CA ALA A 136 -15.08 -17.71 -0.22
C ALA A 136 -15.52 -16.25 -0.40
N LEU A 137 -15.42 -15.70 -1.62
CA LEU A 137 -15.95 -14.37 -1.96
C LEU A 137 -17.28 -14.43 -2.74
N ASN A 138 -17.84 -15.62 -3.02
CA ASN A 138 -19.01 -15.77 -3.89
C ASN A 138 -20.23 -14.99 -3.41
N ASP A 139 -20.52 -15.00 -2.11
CA ASP A 139 -21.63 -14.23 -1.54
C ASP A 139 -21.43 -12.72 -1.69
N LEU A 140 -20.18 -12.25 -1.54
CA LEU A 140 -19.86 -10.83 -1.74
C LEU A 140 -20.02 -10.45 -3.21
N ILE A 141 -19.58 -11.31 -4.14
CA ILE A 141 -19.72 -11.13 -5.59
C ILE A 141 -21.21 -11.12 -5.97
N ALA A 142 -22.00 -12.08 -5.45
CA ALA A 142 -23.43 -12.14 -5.70
C ALA A 142 -24.16 -10.90 -5.18
N ARG A 143 -23.84 -10.43 -3.98
CA ARG A 143 -24.38 -9.17 -3.45
C ARG A 143 -24.00 -7.98 -4.31
N HIS A 144 -22.73 -7.86 -4.69
CA HIS A 144 -22.26 -6.76 -5.53
C HIS A 144 -22.99 -6.72 -6.88
N ARG A 145 -23.22 -7.88 -7.50
CA ARG A 145 -24.01 -7.99 -8.74
C ARG A 145 -25.46 -7.54 -8.55
N LYS A 146 -26.11 -7.89 -7.43
CA LYS A 146 -27.45 -7.41 -7.11
C LYS A 146 -27.49 -5.89 -6.97
N LEU A 147 -26.47 -5.28 -6.35
CA LEU A 147 -26.36 -3.83 -6.22
C LEU A 147 -26.18 -3.13 -7.58
N LEU A 148 -25.41 -3.73 -8.49
CA LEU A 148 -25.29 -3.24 -9.87
C LEU A 148 -26.64 -3.30 -10.61
N GLN A 149 -27.36 -4.41 -10.51
CA GLN A 149 -28.69 -4.57 -11.11
C GLN A 149 -29.71 -3.57 -10.55
N ALA A 150 -29.65 -3.31 -9.24
CA ALA A 150 -30.50 -2.33 -8.56
C ALA A 150 -30.08 -0.86 -8.81
N ARG A 151 -29.02 -0.61 -9.60
CA ARG A 151 -28.43 0.72 -9.81
C ARG A 151 -28.04 1.44 -8.51
N ALA A 152 -27.75 0.68 -7.46
CA ALA A 152 -27.25 1.19 -6.18
C ALA A 152 -25.74 1.52 -6.23
N ILE A 153 -25.08 1.18 -7.33
CA ILE A 153 -23.67 1.52 -7.59
C ILE A 153 -23.60 2.44 -8.80
N GLN A 154 -23.01 3.62 -8.61
CA GLN A 154 -22.53 4.47 -9.70
C GLN A 154 -21.03 4.60 -9.56
N ASP A 155 -20.32 3.87 -10.40
CA ASP A 155 -18.86 3.80 -10.38
C ASP A 155 -18.32 4.37 -11.70
N PRO A 156 -17.47 5.41 -11.66
CA PRO A 156 -16.89 5.98 -12.86
C PRO A 156 -15.87 5.05 -13.53
N ASP A 157 -15.42 3.99 -12.83
CA ASP A 157 -14.59 2.92 -13.37
C ASP A 157 -15.48 1.83 -14.00
N CYS A 158 -15.85 2.00 -15.27
CA CYS A 158 -16.76 1.11 -16.02
C CYS A 158 -16.24 -0.34 -16.23
N GLN A 159 -15.07 -0.72 -15.72
CA GLN A 159 -14.46 -2.02 -15.98
C GLN A 159 -14.49 -2.94 -14.76
N ASP A 160 -15.64 -3.56 -14.52
CA ASP A 160 -15.76 -4.67 -13.57
C ASP A 160 -15.02 -5.92 -14.10
N LEU A 161 -13.88 -6.23 -13.49
CA LEU A 161 -12.99 -7.33 -13.92
C LEU A 161 -13.36 -8.68 -13.27
N LEU A 162 -14.49 -8.73 -12.56
CA LEU A 162 -14.98 -9.92 -11.86
C LEU A 162 -15.85 -10.76 -12.80
N GLU A 163 -15.26 -11.15 -13.93
CA GLU A 163 -15.86 -12.13 -14.84
C GLU A 163 -16.27 -13.38 -14.05
N PRO A 164 -17.45 -13.96 -14.34
CA PRO A 164 -17.88 -15.21 -13.70
C PRO A 164 -16.81 -16.29 -13.95
N VAL A 165 -16.34 -16.94 -12.88
CA VAL A 165 -15.75 -18.27 -13.02
C VAL A 165 -16.91 -19.13 -13.50
N ALA A 166 -16.86 -19.54 -14.78
CA ALA A 166 -17.80 -20.48 -15.33
C ALA A 166 -17.84 -21.69 -14.39
N ALA A 167 -19.00 -21.91 -13.77
CA ALA A 167 -19.31 -23.21 -13.22
C ALA A 167 -19.29 -24.17 -14.43
N ALA A 168 -18.23 -24.95 -14.55
CA ALA A 168 -18.24 -26.11 -15.42
C ALA A 168 -19.37 -27.01 -14.89
N LEU A 169 -20.44 -27.09 -15.68
CA LEU A 169 -21.49 -28.10 -15.57
C LEU A 169 -20.89 -29.50 -15.76
#